data_AF-A0A2K3JNK4-F1
#
_entry.id   AF-A0A2K3JNK4-F1
#
_cell.length_a   1.000
_cell.length_b   1.000
_cell.length_c   1.000
_cell.angle_alpha   90.00
_cell.angle_beta   90.00
_cell.angle_gamma   90.00
#
_symmetry.space_group_name_H-M   'P 1'
#
loop_
_entity.id
_entity.type
_entity.pdbx_description
1 polymer ?
#
loop_
_entity_poly.entity_id
_entity_poly.type
_entity_poly.pdbx_seq_one_letter_code
_entity_poly.pdbx_strand_id
1 'polypeptide(L)'
;RYAEVDPKFVEEFKEELGGIWRLKDECGNRHIVKFNNSVTTPDIFEGMTELRQFYGLTGSHLLLFGYKGNNKFRLTVFKKEVDEFSFPAFHSQSSKPKSKKFVVTLTKYTALKSQLFPRIP
;
A
#
# COMPACT_ATOMS: atom_id res chain seq x y z
N ARG A 1 -13.69 1.11 -8.66
CA ARG A 1 -12.71 0.23 -7.98
C ARG A 1 -12.15 1.00 -6.80
N TYR A 2 -12.04 0.33 -5.66
CA TYR A 2 -11.64 0.89 -4.36
C TYR A 2 -10.12 1.10 -4.30
N ALA A 3 -9.64 1.86 -3.30
CA ALA A 3 -8.20 2.10 -3.15
C ALA A 3 -7.57 0.96 -2.35
N GLU A 4 -6.69 0.18 -3.00
CA GLU A 4 -5.95 -0.91 -2.37
C GLU A 4 -4.81 -0.36 -1.50
N VAL A 5 -4.60 -0.96 -0.34
CA VAL A 5 -3.58 -0.54 0.63
C VAL A 5 -2.46 -1.59 0.70
N ASP A 6 -1.24 -1.22 1.09
CA ASP A 6 -0.15 -2.18 1.25
C ASP A 6 -0.43 -3.11 2.47
N PRO A 7 -0.55 -4.44 2.29
CA PRO A 7 -0.75 -5.38 3.39
C PRO A 7 0.38 -5.35 4.43
N LYS A 8 1.61 -4.98 4.05
CA LYS A 8 2.72 -4.88 5.01
C LYS A 8 2.50 -3.74 5.99
N PHE A 9 2.00 -2.61 5.51
CA PHE A 9 1.63 -1.48 6.35
C PHE A 9 0.50 -1.88 7.32
N VAL A 10 -0.52 -2.59 6.82
CA VAL A 10 -1.62 -3.02 7.68
C VAL A 10 -1.16 -4.00 8.75
N GLU A 11 -0.32 -4.98 8.41
CA GLU A 11 0.23 -5.92 9.40
C GLU A 11 1.06 -5.20 10.48
N GLU A 12 1.86 -4.21 10.09
CA GLU A 12 2.71 -3.43 11.01
C GLU A 12 1.89 -2.61 12.02
N PHE A 13 0.77 -2.04 11.59
CA PHE A 13 -0.05 -1.13 12.40
C PHE A 13 -1.43 -1.71 12.78
N LYS A 14 -1.65 -3.03 12.64
CA LYS A 14 -2.98 -3.66 12.79
C LYS A 14 -3.68 -3.41 14.13
N GLU A 15 -2.91 -3.27 15.21
CA GLU A 15 -3.44 -3.04 16.56
C GLU A 15 -3.88 -1.58 16.77
N GLU A 16 -3.43 -0.66 15.91
CA GLU A 16 -3.74 0.78 16.00
C GLU A 16 -4.77 1.23 14.95
N LEU A 17 -4.82 0.54 13.81
CA LEU A 17 -5.69 0.89 12.70
C LEU A 17 -7.15 0.55 13.03
N GLY A 18 -7.97 1.59 13.03
CA GLY A 18 -9.43 1.48 13.04
C GLY A 18 -10.03 1.65 11.65
N GLY A 19 -11.34 1.45 11.55
CA GLY A 19 -12.05 1.46 10.26
C GLY A 19 -12.33 2.84 9.67
N ILE A 20 -12.03 3.94 10.36
CA ILE A 20 -12.33 5.31 9.88
C ILE A 20 -11.05 6.14 9.88
N TRP A 21 -10.57 6.50 8.69
CA TRP A 21 -9.34 7.25 8.52
C TRP A 21 -9.62 8.71 8.18
N ARG A 22 -8.85 9.60 8.81
CA ARG A 22 -8.91 11.05 8.61
C ARG A 22 -7.69 11.48 7.81
N LEU A 23 -7.92 11.90 6.58
CA LEU A 23 -6.88 12.34 5.66
C LEU A 23 -6.79 13.86 5.67
N LYS A 24 -5.58 14.41 5.64
CA LYS A 24 -5.34 15.85 5.48
C LYS A 24 -4.20 16.09 4.51
N ASP A 25 -4.42 16.90 3.47
CA ASP A 25 -3.37 17.27 2.53
C ASP A 25 -2.53 18.49 3.01
N GLU A 26 -1.53 18.86 2.22
CA GLU A 26 -0.64 19.99 2.52
C GLU A 26 -1.34 21.35 2.46
N CYS A 27 -2.40 21.47 1.66
CA CYS A 27 -3.26 22.66 1.58
C CYS A 27 -4.26 22.74 2.74
N GLY A 28 -4.35 21.69 3.57
CA GLY A 28 -5.26 21.63 4.70
C GLY A 28 -6.64 21.06 4.40
N ASN A 29 -6.90 20.60 3.18
CA ASN A 29 -8.14 19.92 2.82
C ASN A 29 -8.25 18.62 3.60
N ARG A 30 -9.47 18.27 4.01
CA ARG A 30 -9.74 17.12 4.89
C ARG A 30 -10.72 16.16 4.23
N HIS A 31 -10.43 14.88 4.33
CA HIS A 31 -11.29 13.80 3.83
C HIS A 31 -11.46 12.73 4.91
N ILE A 32 -12.60 12.05 4.89
CA ILE A 32 -12.87 10.89 5.75
C ILE A 32 -13.14 9.71 4.84
N VAL A 33 -12.49 8.59 5.14
CA VAL A 33 -12.56 7.38 4.32
C VAL A 33 -12.70 6.16 5.22
N LYS A 34 -13.36 5.11 4.74
CA LYS A 34 -13.51 3.87 5.52
C LYS A 34 -12.58 2.78 5.02
N PHE A 35 -11.85 2.22 5.97
CA PHE A 35 -10.97 1.07 5.81
C PHE A 35 -11.70 -0.20 6.24
N ASN A 36 -11.54 -1.29 5.48
CA ASN A 36 -12.26 -2.55 5.71
C ASN A 36 -11.71 -3.40 6.87
N ASN A 37 -10.65 -2.95 7.57
CA ASN A 37 -9.96 -3.69 8.64
C ASN A 37 -9.44 -5.07 8.22
N SER A 38 -9.27 -5.31 6.92
CA SER A 38 -8.74 -6.57 6.41
C SER A 38 -7.23 -6.49 6.33
N VAL A 39 -6.53 -7.51 6.84
CA VAL A 39 -5.08 -7.66 6.67
C VAL A 39 -4.74 -8.36 5.35
N THR A 40 -5.64 -9.22 4.85
CA THR A 40 -5.42 -10.05 3.67
C THR A 40 -5.72 -9.32 2.37
N THR A 41 -6.79 -8.51 2.37
CA THR A 41 -7.25 -7.70 1.23
C THR A 41 -7.59 -6.30 1.72
N PRO A 42 -6.58 -5.53 2.16
CA PRO A 42 -6.77 -4.23 2.77
C PRO A 42 -7.23 -3.20 1.73
N ASP A 43 -8.45 -2.69 1.89
CA ASP A 43 -9.06 -1.77 0.93
C ASP A 43 -9.79 -0.62 1.62
N ILE A 44 -9.85 0.51 0.91
CA ILE A 44 -10.63 1.69 1.31
C ILE A 44 -11.78 1.88 0.34
N PHE A 45 -13.00 1.81 0.88
CA PHE A 45 -14.21 1.69 0.09
C PHE A 45 -15.04 2.98 0.08
N GLU A 46 -15.53 3.44 1.23
CA GLU A 46 -16.27 4.70 1.34
C GLU A 46 -15.33 5.90 1.45
N GLY A 47 -15.76 7.07 0.93
CA GLY A 47 -14.99 8.31 0.94
C GLY A 47 -14.00 8.43 -0.23
N MET A 48 -13.71 7.35 -0.96
CA MET A 48 -12.82 7.40 -2.13
C MET A 48 -13.45 8.11 -3.33
N THR A 49 -14.76 7.95 -3.54
CA THR A 49 -15.44 8.57 -4.67
C THR A 49 -15.45 10.09 -4.52
N GLU A 50 -15.78 10.56 -3.33
CA GLU A 50 -15.82 11.97 -2.94
C GLU A 50 -14.42 12.59 -3.03
N LEU A 51 -13.40 11.89 -2.51
CA LEU A 51 -12.01 12.32 -2.63
C LEU A 51 -11.58 12.45 -4.09
N ARG A 52 -11.91 11.47 -4.94
CA ARG A 52 -11.59 11.49 -6.37
C ARG A 52 -12.26 12.66 -7.08
N GLN A 53 -13.54 12.90 -6.80
CA GLN A 53 -14.30 14.02 -7.36
C GLN A 53 -13.69 15.36 -6.94
N PHE A 54 -13.33 15.51 -5.66
CA PHE A 54 -12.72 16.73 -5.13
C PHE A 54 -11.42 17.11 -5.86
N TYR A 55 -10.56 16.12 -6.14
CA TYR A 55 -9.29 16.36 -6.84
C TYR A 55 -9.37 16.23 -8.36
N GLY A 56 -10.55 15.94 -8.93
CA GLY A 56 -10.75 15.76 -10.37
C GLY A 56 -10.00 14.56 -10.94
N LEU A 57 -9.92 13.45 -10.20
CA LEU A 57 -9.15 12.26 -10.57
C LEU A 57 -9.99 11.33 -11.46
N THR A 58 -9.50 11.07 -12.67
CA THR A 58 -10.11 10.16 -13.65
C THR A 58 -9.11 9.09 -14.05
N GLY A 59 -9.47 7.81 -13.91
CA GLY A 59 -8.56 6.70 -14.18
C GLY A 59 -7.82 6.21 -12.93
N SER A 60 -6.58 5.75 -13.09
CA SER A 60 -5.76 5.19 -12.01
C SER A 60 -4.73 6.19 -11.50
N HIS A 61 -4.76 6.50 -10.21
CA HIS A 61 -3.87 7.50 -9.61
C HIS A 61 -3.20 6.95 -8.36
N LEU A 62 -1.97 7.42 -8.11
CA LEU A 62 -1.26 7.11 -6.88
C LEU A 62 -1.69 8.09 -5.78
N LEU A 63 -1.98 7.53 -4.62
CA LEU A 63 -2.17 8.28 -3.38
C LEU A 63 -1.12 7.82 -2.37
N LEU A 64 -0.49 8.77 -1.68
CA LEU A 64 0.43 8.46 -0.58
C LEU A 64 -0.19 8.90 0.74
N PHE A 65 -0.32 7.95 1.66
CA PHE A 65 -0.81 8.20 3.01
C PHE A 65 0.33 8.10 4.01
N GLY A 66 0.74 9.23 4.59
CA GLY A 66 1.70 9.26 5.68
C GLY A 66 0.98 9.10 7.02
N TYR A 67 1.05 7.92 7.63
CA TYR A 67 0.41 7.66 8.93
C TYR A 67 1.00 8.54 10.04
N LYS A 68 0.12 9.10 10.88
CA LYS A 68 0.45 10.00 12.00
C LYS A 68 -0.03 9.47 13.35
N GLY A 69 -0.49 8.22 13.42
CA GLY A 69 -1.13 7.67 14.61
C GLY A 69 -2.63 8.00 14.67
N ASN A 70 -3.38 7.23 15.47
CA ASN A 70 -4.79 7.48 15.81
C ASN A 70 -5.67 7.71 14.57
N ASN A 71 -5.52 6.86 13.56
CA ASN A 71 -6.28 6.92 12.31
C ASN A 71 -6.18 8.26 11.54
N LYS A 72 -5.11 9.02 11.76
CA LYS A 72 -4.82 10.27 11.04
C LYS A 72 -3.70 10.05 10.05
N PHE A 73 -3.88 10.59 8.84
CA PHE A 73 -2.93 10.46 7.75
C PHE A 73 -2.71 11.80 7.07
N ARG A 74 -1.46 12.08 6.72
CA ARG A 74 -1.12 13.09 5.72
C ARG A 74 -1.40 12.51 4.34
N LEU A 75 -2.11 13.26 3.51
CA LEU A 75 -2.46 12.89 2.13
C LEU A 75 -1.56 13.62 1.14
N THR A 76 -0.97 12.87 0.21
CA THR A 76 -0.36 13.42 -1.00
C THR A 76 -1.04 12.80 -2.22
N VAL A 77 -1.56 13.64 -3.11
CA VAL A 77 -2.29 13.23 -4.32
C VAL A 77 -1.41 13.46 -5.54
N PHE A 78 -1.12 12.40 -6.29
CA PHE A 78 -0.39 12.51 -7.55
C PHE A 78 -1.39 12.64 -8.70
N LYS A 79 -1.48 13.84 -9.30
CA LYS A 79 -2.43 14.14 -10.38
C LYS A 79 -2.14 13.41 -11.70
N LYS A 80 -0.90 12.98 -11.92
CA LYS A 80 -0.53 12.20 -13.10
C LYS A 80 -1.20 10.83 -13.01
N GLU A 81 -1.85 10.41 -14.09
CA GLU A 81 -2.37 9.04 -14.19
C GLU A 81 -1.20 8.04 -14.21
N VAL A 82 -1.40 6.92 -13.53
CA VAL A 82 -0.44 5.82 -13.38
C VAL A 82 -0.49 4.98 -14.64
N ASP A 83 0.67 4.71 -15.24
CA ASP A 83 0.75 3.73 -16.33
C ASP A 83 0.56 2.30 -15.78
N GLU A 84 0.13 1.37 -16.62
CA GLU A 84 -0.18 0.00 -16.18
C GLU A 84 1.01 -0.73 -15.53
N PHE A 85 2.24 -0.27 -15.77
CA PHE A 85 3.47 -0.86 -15.23
C PHE A 85 3.94 -0.24 -13.91
N SER A 86 3.35 0.87 -13.47
CA SER A 86 3.75 1.60 -12.27
C SER A 86 2.98 1.17 -11.01
N PHE A 87 1.99 0.27 -11.12
CA PHE A 87 1.33 -0.30 -9.95
C PHE A 87 2.32 -0.94 -8.97
N PRO A 88 2.14 -0.75 -7.65
CA PRO A 88 2.97 -1.39 -6.64
C PRO A 88 2.72 -2.90 -6.62
N ALA A 89 3.70 -3.71 -6.20
CA ALA A 89 3.64 -5.18 -6.30
C ALA A 89 2.50 -5.84 -5.49
N PHE A 90 1.91 -5.13 -4.52
CA PHE A 90 0.74 -5.62 -3.78
C PHE A 90 -0.58 -5.41 -4.55
N HIS A 91 -0.60 -4.52 -5.55
CA HIS A 91 -1.80 -4.14 -6.26
C HIS A 91 -2.29 -5.27 -7.17
N SER A 92 -3.60 -5.47 -7.23
CA SER A 92 -4.22 -6.57 -7.98
C SER A 92 -4.00 -6.48 -9.50
N GLN A 93 -3.71 -5.28 -10.03
CA GLN A 93 -3.36 -5.05 -11.44
C GLN A 93 -1.84 -5.00 -11.70
N SER A 94 -0.99 -5.28 -10.69
CA SER A 94 0.45 -5.24 -10.88
C SER A 94 0.96 -6.45 -11.65
N SER A 95 1.82 -6.21 -12.63
CA SER A 95 2.62 -7.24 -13.31
C SER A 95 3.89 -7.61 -12.53
N LYS A 96 4.19 -6.91 -11.43
CA LYS A 96 5.40 -7.16 -10.63
C LYS A 96 5.24 -8.43 -9.80
N PRO A 97 6.30 -9.25 -9.66
CA PRO A 97 6.24 -10.43 -8.81
C PRO A 97 6.02 -10.04 -7.35
N LYS A 98 5.12 -10.76 -6.67
CA LYS A 98 4.92 -10.59 -5.23
C LYS A 98 6.21 -10.96 -4.48
N SER A 99 6.71 -10.05 -3.66
CA SER A 99 7.93 -10.27 -2.87
C SER A 99 7.73 -11.42 -1.87
N LYS A 100 8.60 -12.43 -1.88
CA LYS A 100 8.67 -13.48 -0.85
C LYS A 100 9.75 -13.13 0.18
N LYS A 101 9.44 -13.25 1.47
CA LYS A 101 10.41 -13.10 2.56
C LYS A 101 10.95 -14.49 2.92
N PHE A 102 12.26 -14.59 3.11
CA PHE A 102 12.92 -15.77 3.64
C PHE A 102 13.71 -15.35 4.88
N VAL A 103 13.61 -16.14 5.96
CA VAL A 103 14.46 -15.96 7.14
C VAL A 103 15.71 -16.78 6.91
N VAL A 104 16.87 -16.14 6.95
CA VAL A 104 18.17 -16.80 6.81
C VAL A 104 18.95 -16.59 8.10
N THR A 105 19.25 -17.69 8.79
CA THR A 105 20.16 -17.67 9.95
C THR A 105 21.58 -17.91 9.44
N LEU A 106 22.46 -16.93 9.60
CA LEU A 106 23.88 -17.10 9.28
C LEU A 106 24.54 -17.94 10.37
N THR A 107 24.76 -19.23 10.10
CA THR A 107 25.69 -20.05 10.90
C THR A 107 27.12 -19.68 10.54
N LYS A 108 28.05 -19.74 11.52
CA LYS A 108 29.47 -19.48 11.27
C LYS A 108 29.94 -20.38 10.12
N TYR A 109 30.60 -19.73 9.16
CA TYR A 109 30.96 -20.23 7.83
C TYR A 109 31.62 -21.62 7.85
N THR A 110 30.96 -22.61 7.26
CA THR A 110 31.63 -23.73 6.54
C THR A 110 31.02 -23.84 5.14
N ALA A 111 30.93 -22.72 4.43
CA ALA A 111 30.48 -22.73 3.04
C ALA A 111 31.68 -22.98 2.12
N LEU A 112 31.78 -24.20 1.57
CA LEU A 112 32.80 -24.58 0.59
C LEU A 112 32.46 -24.13 -0.85
N LYS A 113 31.21 -23.68 -1.12
CA LYS A 113 30.77 -23.17 -2.44
C LYS A 113 29.43 -22.43 -2.37
N SER A 114 29.14 -21.60 -3.37
CA SER A 114 27.86 -20.92 -3.58
C SER A 114 26.68 -21.91 -3.62
N GLN A 115 25.67 -21.70 -2.77
CA GLN A 115 24.44 -22.51 -2.71
C GLN A 115 23.26 -21.89 -3.47
N LEU A 116 23.50 -20.78 -4.19
CA LEU A 116 22.51 -20.23 -5.11
C LEU A 116 22.56 -21.03 -6.41
N PHE A 117 21.78 -22.10 -6.49
CA PHE A 117 21.43 -22.71 -7.76
C PHE A 117 20.19 -22.01 -8.30
N PRO A 118 20.28 -21.26 -9.42
CA PRO A 118 19.08 -20.88 -10.16
C PRO A 118 18.46 -22.17 -10.69
N ARG A 119 17.28 -22.55 -10.20
CA ARG A 119 16.42 -23.49 -10.93
C ARG A 119 15.84 -22.73 -12.11
N ILE A 120 16.47 -22.90 -13.27
CA ILE A 120 15.89 -22.55 -14.57
C ILE A 120 14.97 -23.73 -14.95
N PRO A 121 13.77 -23.48 -15.51
CA PRO A 121 12.79 -24.51 -15.88
C PRO A 121 13.32 -25.55 -16.86
#